data_AF-A0A948E2A7-F1
#
_entry.id   AF-A0A948E2A7-F1
#
_cell.length_a   1.000
_cell.length_b   1.000
_cell.length_c   1.000
_cell.angle_alpha   90.00
_cell.angle_beta   90.00
_cell.angle_gamma   90.00
#
_symmetry.space_group_name_H-M   'P 1'
#
loop_
_entity.id
_entity.type
_entity.pdbx_description
1 polymer ?
#
loop_
_entity_poly.entity_id
_entity_poly.type
_entity_poly.pdbx_seq_one_letter_code
_entity_poly.pdbx_strand_id
1 'polypeptide(L)'
;MGLEENRNFQQRITLLDQSIDKLRVLYEQFFMGIEKFEPVNLRREVKNELRYMRENPPTNTAQKFLLNKTDTKYKTYEQYWNRILREIEDGVYHRQISKLKRQVEREGLSSEMLDNIRTKGELEAAMASLASMREKASQKAPSSDPTPAHGSSPTGSQPKVIDTQLRAAYEAFVRARLKTGESLEGITPERFQATLAQKIPIVKKTYDCNEVEIKIAIKDGKATLSFVPRKTE
;
A
#
# COMPACT_ATOMS: atom_id res chain seq x y z
N MET A 1 -34.64 8.93 23.42
CA MET A 1 -33.61 9.28 22.42
C MET A 1 -34.25 9.22 21.04
N GLY A 2 -34.36 10.35 20.36
CA GLY A 2 -35.04 10.48 19.06
C GLY A 2 -34.30 9.79 17.92
N LEU A 3 -34.99 9.51 16.80
CA LEU A 3 -34.37 8.92 15.60
C LEU A 3 -33.23 9.79 15.05
N GLU A 4 -33.36 11.12 15.14
CA GLU A 4 -32.33 12.08 14.71
C GLU A 4 -31.09 12.05 15.61
N GLU A 5 -31.27 11.96 16.94
CA GLU A 5 -30.16 11.81 17.90
C GLU A 5 -29.36 10.52 17.61
N ASN A 6 -30.05 9.42 17.32
CA ASN A 6 -29.40 8.18 16.92
C ASN A 6 -28.61 8.36 15.61
N ARG A 7 -29.19 8.98 14.58
CA ARG A 7 -28.48 9.20 13.30
C ARG A 7 -27.24 10.08 13.48
N ASN A 8 -27.35 11.14 14.26
CA ASN A 8 -26.23 12.02 14.60
C ASN A 8 -25.12 11.26 15.34
N PHE A 9 -25.49 10.40 16.29
CA PHE A 9 -24.51 9.59 17.01
C PHE A 9 -23.76 8.63 16.09
N GLN A 10 -24.47 7.96 15.18
CA GLN A 10 -23.87 7.07 14.19
C GLN A 10 -22.87 7.82 13.30
N GLN A 11 -23.24 9.00 12.81
CA GLN A 11 -22.35 9.85 12.00
C GLN A 11 -21.09 10.25 12.78
N ARG A 12 -21.23 10.61 14.07
CA ARG A 12 -20.09 10.93 14.93
C ARG A 12 -19.17 9.72 15.11
N ILE A 13 -19.69 8.51 15.30
CA ILE A 13 -18.87 7.28 15.36
C ILE A 13 -18.10 7.09 14.04
N THR A 14 -18.77 7.26 12.89
CA THR A 14 -18.13 7.08 11.57
C THR A 14 -17.00 8.09 11.35
N LEU A 15 -17.23 9.37 11.68
CA LEU A 15 -16.20 10.40 11.57
C LEU A 15 -15.03 10.15 12.54
N LEU A 16 -15.32 9.66 13.74
CA LEU A 16 -14.29 9.27 14.71
C LEU A 16 -13.42 8.13 14.18
N ASP A 17 -14.04 7.10 13.59
CA ASP A 17 -13.32 5.97 12.98
C ASP A 17 -12.39 6.42 11.83
N GLN A 18 -12.88 7.29 10.95
CA GLN A 18 -12.07 7.90 9.89
C GLN A 18 -10.92 8.75 10.44
N SER A 19 -11.18 9.50 11.51
CA SER A 19 -10.15 10.32 12.17
C SER A 19 -9.06 9.47 12.82
N ILE A 20 -9.42 8.30 13.38
CA ILE A 20 -8.46 7.31 13.89
C ILE A 20 -7.60 6.75 12.76
N ASP A 21 -8.18 6.44 11.60
CA ASP A 21 -7.40 5.95 10.45
C ASP A 21 -6.46 7.03 9.89
N LYS A 22 -6.93 8.27 9.80
CA LYS A 22 -6.08 9.42 9.45
C LYS A 22 -4.94 9.59 10.46
N LEU A 23 -5.23 9.50 11.75
CA LEU A 23 -4.25 9.62 12.82
C LEU A 23 -3.18 8.53 12.72
N ARG A 24 -3.58 7.28 12.47
CA ARG A 24 -2.65 6.16 12.20
C ARG A 24 -1.70 6.51 11.06
N VAL A 25 -2.23 6.93 9.92
CA VAL A 25 -1.41 7.25 8.73
C VAL A 25 -0.41 8.38 9.02
N LEU A 26 -0.79 9.40 9.79
CA LEU A 26 0.13 10.48 10.17
C LEU A 26 1.25 9.99 11.11
N TYR A 27 0.92 9.14 12.09
CA TYR A 27 1.93 8.53 12.95
C TYR A 27 2.94 7.69 12.16
N GLU A 28 2.47 6.92 11.18
CA GLU A 28 3.34 6.10 10.34
C GLU A 28 4.26 6.96 9.47
N GLN A 29 3.74 8.06 8.88
CA GLN A 29 4.58 9.03 8.16
C GLN A 29 5.63 9.67 9.06
N PHE A 30 5.28 9.95 10.32
CA PHE A 30 6.20 10.43 11.32
C PHE A 30 7.28 9.39 11.64
N PHE A 31 6.91 8.13 11.86
CA PHE A 31 7.87 7.05 12.12
C PHE A 31 8.80 6.76 10.93
N MET A 32 8.31 6.94 9.70
CA MET A 32 9.12 6.86 8.50
C MET A 32 10.05 8.08 8.30
N GLY A 33 9.90 9.14 9.09
CA GLY A 33 10.67 10.37 8.99
C GLY A 33 10.25 11.30 7.84
N ILE A 34 9.08 11.04 7.22
CA ILE A 34 8.50 11.92 6.20
C ILE A 34 7.94 13.17 6.87
N GLU A 35 7.15 12.95 7.93
CA GLU A 35 6.59 14.01 8.77
C GLU A 35 7.54 14.25 9.95
N LYS A 36 7.84 15.52 10.26
CA LYS A 36 8.85 15.86 11.28
C LYS A 36 8.30 15.85 12.70
N PHE A 37 6.98 15.97 12.87
CA PHE A 37 6.35 16.18 14.17
C PHE A 37 5.26 15.14 14.43
N GLU A 38 5.13 14.76 15.70
CA GLU A 38 4.06 13.88 16.16
C GLU A 38 2.69 14.57 15.95
N PRO A 39 1.65 13.86 15.44
CA PRO A 39 0.31 14.42 15.24
C PRO A 39 -0.48 14.55 16.56
N VAL A 40 0.07 15.29 17.54
CA VAL A 40 -0.47 15.45 18.91
C VAL A 40 -1.85 16.11 18.90
N ASN A 41 -2.07 17.08 18.01
CA ASN A 41 -3.34 17.80 17.93
C ASN A 41 -4.50 16.87 17.55
N LEU A 42 -4.31 16.07 16.50
CA LEU A 42 -5.34 15.12 16.05
C LEU A 42 -5.52 13.98 17.05
N ARG A 43 -4.44 13.51 17.70
CA ARG A 43 -4.53 12.54 18.80
C ARG A 43 -5.38 13.05 19.94
N ARG A 44 -5.18 14.31 20.36
CA ARG A 44 -5.96 14.94 21.42
C ARG A 44 -7.43 15.09 21.03
N GLU A 45 -7.71 15.49 19.79
CA GLU A 45 -9.07 15.62 19.27
C GLU A 45 -9.82 14.28 19.29
N VAL A 46 -9.22 13.23 18.71
CA VAL A 46 -9.77 11.86 18.72
C VAL A 46 -10.01 11.37 20.15
N LYS A 47 -9.05 11.57 21.05
CA LYS A 47 -9.16 11.14 22.46
C LYS A 47 -10.28 11.87 23.20
N ASN A 48 -10.43 13.17 22.98
CA ASN A 48 -11.49 13.97 23.60
C ASN A 48 -12.86 13.53 23.11
N GLU A 49 -13.02 13.33 21.80
CA GLU A 49 -14.28 12.88 21.20
C GLU A 49 -14.66 11.48 21.70
N LEU A 50 -13.68 10.57 21.74
CA LEU A 50 -13.88 9.21 22.22
C LEU A 50 -14.27 9.16 23.70
N ARG A 51 -13.65 10.02 24.53
CA ARG A 51 -14.01 10.18 25.94
C ARG A 51 -15.45 10.71 26.08
N TYR A 52 -15.80 11.77 25.34
CA TYR A 52 -17.15 12.34 25.37
C TYR A 52 -18.22 11.29 25.00
N MET A 53 -17.98 10.49 23.97
CA MET A 53 -18.91 9.43 23.53
C MET A 53 -19.01 8.27 24.52
N ARG A 54 -17.95 8.00 25.30
CA ARG A 54 -17.98 7.00 26.38
C ARG A 54 -18.73 7.48 27.62
N GLU A 55 -18.60 8.75 27.95
CA GLU A 55 -19.36 9.39 29.04
C GLU A 55 -20.85 9.49 28.68
N ASN A 56 -21.17 9.63 27.38
CA ASN A 56 -22.52 9.75 26.85
C ASN A 56 -22.85 8.60 25.87
N PRO A 57 -22.99 7.35 26.35
CA PRO A 57 -23.20 6.21 25.46
C PRO A 57 -24.57 6.28 24.77
N PRO A 58 -24.68 5.81 23.52
CA PRO A 58 -25.95 5.81 22.80
C PRO A 58 -26.90 4.81 23.45
N THR A 59 -28.22 5.04 23.41
CA THR A 59 -29.18 4.03 23.89
C THR A 59 -29.17 2.78 23.00
N ASN A 60 -28.99 2.97 21.69
CA ASN A 60 -29.02 1.91 20.69
C ASN A 60 -27.84 0.93 20.84
N THR A 61 -28.17 -0.35 21.02
CA THR A 61 -27.22 -1.44 21.19
C THR A 61 -26.22 -1.58 20.03
N ALA A 62 -26.66 -1.44 18.78
CA ALA A 62 -25.77 -1.51 17.62
C ALA A 62 -24.73 -0.38 17.64
N GLN A 63 -25.13 0.83 18.04
CA GLN A 63 -24.22 1.97 18.16
C GLN A 63 -23.26 1.81 19.33
N LYS A 64 -23.68 1.21 20.46
CA LYS A 64 -22.79 0.82 21.55
C LYS A 64 -21.71 -0.14 21.07
N PHE A 65 -22.09 -1.16 20.28
CA PHE A 65 -21.13 -2.10 19.70
C PHE A 65 -20.14 -1.40 18.77
N LEU A 66 -20.62 -0.51 17.89
CA LEU A 66 -19.73 0.26 17.00
C LEU A 66 -18.78 1.16 17.80
N LEU A 67 -19.27 1.88 18.82
CA LEU A 67 -18.43 2.70 19.69
C LEU A 67 -17.37 1.86 20.40
N ASN A 68 -17.74 0.70 20.97
CA ASN A 68 -16.79 -0.21 21.61
C ASN A 68 -15.74 -0.75 20.63
N LYS A 69 -16.14 -1.02 19.38
CA LYS A 69 -15.23 -1.42 18.30
C LYS A 69 -14.23 -0.31 18.00
N THR A 70 -14.69 0.94 17.87
CA THR A 70 -13.84 2.11 17.61
C THR A 70 -12.91 2.42 18.79
N ASP A 71 -13.39 2.30 20.04
CA ASP A 71 -12.57 2.42 21.26
C ASP A 71 -11.46 1.37 21.33
N THR A 72 -11.78 0.11 21.04
CA THR A 72 -10.79 -0.97 20.99
C THR A 72 -9.74 -0.69 19.91
N LYS A 73 -10.16 -0.28 18.71
CA LYS A 73 -9.27 0.10 17.60
C LYS A 73 -8.31 1.23 18.01
N TYR A 74 -8.81 2.31 18.61
CA TYR A 74 -7.97 3.41 19.08
C TYR A 74 -6.95 2.95 20.13
N LYS A 75 -7.38 2.15 21.13
CA LYS A 75 -6.47 1.63 22.18
C LYS A 75 -5.34 0.78 21.60
N THR A 76 -5.64 -0.08 20.64
CA THR A 76 -4.61 -0.89 19.96
C THR A 76 -3.58 -0.01 19.26
N TYR A 77 -4.03 1.02 18.53
CA TYR A 77 -3.11 1.94 17.86
C TYR A 77 -2.33 2.81 18.85
N GLU A 78 -2.96 3.28 19.93
CA GLU A 78 -2.28 4.06 20.97
C GLU A 78 -1.15 3.26 21.62
N GLN A 79 -1.40 2.00 21.96
CA GLN A 79 -0.36 1.11 22.51
C GLN A 79 0.77 0.88 21.50
N TYR A 80 0.42 0.66 20.23
CA TYR A 80 1.41 0.51 19.16
C TYR A 80 2.27 1.77 19.01
N TRP A 81 1.67 2.96 18.90
CA TRP A 81 2.41 4.22 18.76
C TRP A 81 3.34 4.45 19.95
N ASN A 82 2.86 4.24 21.18
CA ASN A 82 3.68 4.40 22.38
C ASN A 82 4.87 3.41 22.40
N ARG A 83 4.68 2.17 21.94
CA ARG A 83 5.78 1.20 21.82
C ARG A 83 6.83 1.68 20.82
N ILE A 84 6.39 2.15 19.65
CA ILE A 84 7.30 2.60 18.59
C ILE A 84 8.04 3.87 18.99
N LEU A 85 7.36 4.83 19.64
CA LEU A 85 8.01 6.02 20.21
C LEU A 85 9.14 5.62 21.17
N ARG A 86 8.91 4.64 22.04
CA ARG A 86 9.95 4.11 22.93
C ARG A 86 11.09 3.42 22.16
N GLU A 87 10.78 2.62 21.14
CA GLU A 87 11.82 2.01 20.30
C GLU A 87 12.65 3.05 19.51
N ILE A 88 12.05 4.22 19.21
CA ILE A 88 12.74 5.36 18.58
C ILE A 88 13.67 6.02 19.60
N GLU A 89 13.22 6.25 20.84
CA GLU A 89 14.04 6.77 21.94
C GLU A 89 15.23 5.85 22.24
N ASP A 90 15.01 4.54 22.23
CA ASP A 90 16.06 3.52 22.42
C ASP A 90 16.98 3.37 21.18
N GLY A 91 16.68 4.05 20.06
CA GLY A 91 17.44 4.00 18.81
C GLY A 91 17.32 2.67 18.03
N VAL A 92 16.46 1.75 18.46
CA VAL A 92 16.31 0.41 17.90
C VAL A 92 15.40 0.42 16.66
N TYR A 93 14.39 1.28 16.64
CA TYR A 93 13.34 1.29 15.62
C TYR A 93 13.90 1.45 14.20
N HIS A 94 14.67 2.51 13.96
CA HIS A 94 15.27 2.79 12.66
C HIS A 94 16.23 1.68 12.20
N ARG A 95 16.93 1.05 13.15
CA ARG A 95 17.83 -0.08 12.88
C ARG A 95 17.05 -1.33 12.46
N GLN A 96 15.90 -1.60 13.08
CA GLN A 96 15.02 -2.71 12.71
C GLN A 96 14.39 -2.48 11.34
N ILE A 97 13.82 -1.31 11.09
CA ILE A 97 13.25 -0.96 9.77
C ILE A 97 14.30 -1.10 8.67
N SER A 98 15.52 -0.60 8.89
CA SER A 98 16.61 -0.71 7.92
C SER A 98 17.02 -2.16 7.65
N LYS A 99 17.04 -3.02 8.69
CA LYS A 99 17.29 -4.46 8.53
C LYS A 99 16.19 -5.14 7.73
N LEU A 100 14.93 -4.86 8.05
CA LEU A 100 13.76 -5.43 7.38
C LEU A 100 13.70 -4.97 5.92
N LYS A 101 13.95 -3.69 5.61
CA LYS A 101 14.09 -3.18 4.22
C LYS A 101 15.15 -3.94 3.44
N ARG A 102 16.37 -4.05 3.98
CA ARG A 102 17.47 -4.80 3.34
C ARG A 102 17.16 -6.28 3.14
N GLN A 103 16.40 -6.87 4.05
CA GLN A 103 15.99 -8.27 3.94
C GLN A 103 14.95 -8.46 2.84
N VAL A 104 13.95 -7.59 2.79
CA VAL A 104 12.92 -7.59 1.75
C VAL A 104 13.51 -7.30 0.36
N GLU A 105 14.47 -6.38 0.25
CA GLU A 105 15.26 -6.14 -0.98
C GLU A 105 16.02 -7.40 -1.42
N ARG A 106 16.65 -8.12 -0.47
CA ARG A 106 17.39 -9.35 -0.74
C ARG A 106 16.49 -10.50 -1.19
N GLU A 107 15.27 -10.56 -0.66
CA GLU A 107 14.26 -11.54 -1.03
C GLU A 107 13.57 -11.22 -2.37
N GLY A 108 13.98 -10.14 -3.04
CA GLY A 108 13.58 -9.82 -4.42
C GLY A 108 12.26 -9.06 -4.53
N LEU A 109 11.75 -8.50 -3.43
CA LEU A 109 10.67 -7.52 -3.52
C LEU A 109 11.20 -6.24 -4.16
N SER A 110 10.48 -5.74 -5.17
CA SER A 110 10.86 -4.47 -5.80
C SER A 110 10.86 -3.34 -4.79
N SER A 111 11.80 -2.40 -4.99
CA SER A 111 11.87 -1.10 -4.34
C SER A 111 10.51 -0.39 -4.26
N GLU A 112 9.62 -0.59 -5.23
CA GLU A 112 8.29 0.04 -5.23
C GLU A 112 7.30 -0.57 -4.21
N MET A 113 7.42 -1.87 -3.95
CA MET A 113 6.58 -2.52 -2.94
C MET A 113 7.01 -2.04 -1.56
N LEU A 114 8.32 -1.81 -1.37
CA LEU A 114 8.89 -1.19 -0.18
C LEU A 114 8.42 0.26 0.01
N ASP A 115 8.27 1.03 -1.07
CA ASP A 115 7.74 2.39 -1.02
C ASP A 115 6.23 2.43 -0.68
N ASN A 116 5.52 1.33 -0.95
CA ASN A 116 4.10 1.16 -0.60
C ASN A 116 3.88 0.52 0.77
N ILE A 117 4.90 -0.05 1.39
CA ILE A 117 4.86 -0.56 2.76
C ILE A 117 5.05 0.62 3.70
N ARG A 118 3.94 1.05 4.31
CA ARG A 118 3.87 2.27 5.11
C ARG A 118 3.99 2.02 6.59
N THR A 119 3.85 0.77 7.03
CA THR A 119 3.89 0.42 8.46
C THR A 119 4.85 -0.72 8.77
N LYS A 120 5.38 -0.74 10.01
CA LYS A 120 6.18 -1.88 10.51
C LYS A 120 5.41 -3.20 10.40
N GLY A 121 4.10 -3.17 10.67
CA GLY A 121 3.23 -4.34 10.53
C GLY A 121 3.05 -4.80 9.08
N GLU A 122 3.00 -3.88 8.12
CA GLU A 122 2.99 -4.21 6.69
C GLU A 122 4.32 -4.79 6.22
N LEU A 123 5.44 -4.32 6.80
CA LEU A 123 6.78 -4.85 6.53
C LEU A 123 6.93 -6.28 7.07
N GLU A 124 6.45 -6.52 8.30
CA GLU A 124 6.38 -7.85 8.91
C GLU A 124 5.41 -8.79 8.15
N ALA A 125 4.24 -8.30 7.73
CA ALA A 125 3.28 -9.07 6.95
C ALA A 125 3.78 -9.42 5.54
N ALA A 126 4.51 -8.49 4.89
CA ALA A 126 5.16 -8.74 3.61
C ALA A 126 6.22 -9.84 3.74
N MET A 127 7.03 -9.80 4.81
CA MET A 127 8.01 -10.85 5.11
C MET A 127 7.36 -12.19 5.43
N ALA A 128 6.29 -12.21 6.23
CA ALA A 128 5.55 -13.45 6.49
C ALA A 128 4.96 -14.05 5.20
N SER A 129 4.45 -13.19 4.30
CA SER A 129 3.93 -13.61 3.00
C SER A 129 5.03 -14.20 2.10
N LEU A 130 6.21 -13.59 2.09
CA LEU A 130 7.37 -14.10 1.34
C LEU A 130 7.88 -15.43 1.90
N ALA A 131 7.97 -15.57 3.22
CA ALA A 131 8.34 -16.82 3.86
C ALA A 131 7.39 -17.96 3.47
N SER A 132 6.08 -17.70 3.50
CA SER A 132 5.06 -18.67 3.06
C SER A 132 5.15 -19.00 1.57
N MET A 133 5.46 -18.03 0.71
CA MET A 133 5.69 -18.25 -0.73
C MET A 133 6.92 -19.13 -0.99
N ARG A 134 8.02 -18.90 -0.27
CA ARG A 134 9.25 -19.71 -0.35
C ARG A 134 9.00 -21.14 0.11
N GLU A 135 8.27 -21.32 1.19
CA GLU A 135 7.92 -22.64 1.73
C GLU A 135 7.07 -23.44 0.73
N LYS A 136 6.07 -22.80 0.12
CA LYS A 136 5.27 -23.40 -0.96
C LYS A 136 6.08 -23.71 -2.23
N ALA A 137 7.04 -22.86 -2.59
CA ALA A 137 7.94 -23.12 -3.72
C ALA A 137 8.88 -24.30 -3.43
N SER A 138 9.37 -24.42 -2.18
CA SER A 138 10.23 -25.53 -1.75
C SER A 138 9.49 -26.87 -1.66
N GLN A 139 8.17 -26.87 -1.40
CA GLN A 139 7.34 -28.08 -1.39
C GLN A 139 6.87 -28.52 -2.80
N LYS A 140 7.03 -27.69 -3.83
CA LYS A 140 6.61 -27.98 -5.21
C LYS A 140 7.76 -28.43 -6.13
N ALA A 141 8.99 -28.48 -5.65
CA ALA A 141 10.11 -29.05 -6.40
C ALA A 141 10.10 -30.59 -6.26
N PRO A 142 9.93 -31.37 -7.35
CA PRO A 142 10.20 -32.81 -7.29
C PRO A 142 11.71 -33.03 -7.15
N SER A 143 12.10 -33.92 -6.25
CA SER A 143 13.47 -34.36 -6.04
C SER A 143 14.02 -35.03 -7.29
N SER A 144 15.04 -34.43 -7.91
CA SER A 144 15.95 -35.13 -8.82
C SER A 144 17.37 -34.97 -8.29
N ASP A 145 17.99 -36.11 -7.99
CA ASP A 145 19.38 -36.28 -7.54
C ASP A 145 20.40 -35.60 -8.45
N PRO A 146 21.61 -35.27 -7.94
CA PRO A 146 22.62 -34.53 -8.67
C PRO A 146 23.58 -35.46 -9.43
N THR A 147 23.72 -35.24 -10.74
CA THR A 147 24.89 -35.70 -11.49
C THR A 147 25.58 -34.49 -12.13
N PRO A 148 26.90 -34.32 -11.98
CA PRO A 148 27.62 -33.15 -12.49
C PRO A 148 28.12 -33.39 -13.92
N ALA A 149 27.91 -32.42 -14.83
CA ALA A 149 28.93 -31.80 -15.69
C ALA A 149 28.37 -31.25 -17.02
N HIS A 150 28.81 -30.02 -17.29
CA HIS A 150 29.08 -29.40 -18.60
C HIS A 150 27.92 -28.94 -19.49
N GLY A 151 27.95 -27.62 -19.74
CA GLY A 151 27.89 -27.10 -21.10
C GLY A 151 26.69 -26.24 -21.46
N SER A 152 27.00 -24.98 -21.77
CA SER A 152 26.36 -24.19 -22.83
C SER A 152 25.05 -23.46 -22.51
N SER A 153 25.16 -22.14 -22.29
CA SER A 153 24.22 -21.16 -22.87
C SER A 153 24.32 -21.20 -24.42
N PRO A 154 23.34 -20.76 -25.23
CA PRO A 154 22.42 -19.64 -24.98
C PRO A 154 20.97 -19.80 -25.51
N THR A 155 20.16 -18.76 -25.30
CA THR A 155 18.96 -18.34 -26.09
C THR A 155 17.61 -18.47 -25.37
N GLY A 156 16.96 -17.32 -25.15
CA GLY A 156 15.57 -17.22 -24.68
C GLY A 156 15.17 -15.89 -24.02
N SER A 157 15.78 -14.77 -24.42
CA SER A 157 15.57 -13.46 -23.79
C SER A 157 14.36 -12.73 -24.38
N GLN A 158 13.10 -13.05 -24.05
CA GLN A 158 11.96 -12.14 -24.31
C GLN A 158 10.73 -12.12 -23.36
N PRO A 159 10.54 -12.98 -22.34
CA PRO A 159 9.42 -12.78 -21.40
C PRO A 159 9.66 -11.69 -20.32
N LYS A 160 10.92 -11.43 -19.94
CA LYS A 160 11.29 -10.57 -18.80
C LYS A 160 11.23 -9.06 -19.08
N VAL A 161 11.37 -8.64 -20.33
CA VAL A 161 11.50 -7.21 -20.69
C VAL A 161 10.14 -6.52 -20.69
N ILE A 162 9.11 -7.19 -21.20
CA ILE A 162 7.73 -6.68 -21.26
C ILE A 162 7.16 -6.51 -19.85
N ASP A 163 7.44 -7.47 -18.95
CA ASP A 163 7.04 -7.40 -17.53
C ASP A 163 7.67 -6.18 -16.83
N THR A 164 8.96 -5.93 -17.08
CA THR A 164 9.68 -4.77 -16.55
C THR A 164 9.09 -3.44 -17.02
N GLN A 165 8.76 -3.31 -18.31
CA GLN A 165 8.17 -2.08 -18.86
C GLN A 165 6.75 -1.82 -18.35
N LEU A 166 5.94 -2.88 -18.20
CA LEU A 166 4.57 -2.78 -17.69
C LEU A 166 4.56 -2.34 -16.23
N ARG A 167 5.48 -2.89 -15.44
CA ARG A 167 5.69 -2.52 -14.04
C ARG A 167 6.08 -1.05 -13.90
N ALA A 168 7.07 -0.60 -14.67
CA ALA A 168 7.51 0.80 -14.67
C ALA A 168 6.37 1.79 -15.04
N ALA A 169 5.53 1.42 -16.01
CA ALA A 169 4.38 2.22 -16.39
C ALA A 169 3.31 2.30 -15.28
N TYR A 170 3.07 1.19 -14.58
CA TYR A 170 2.14 1.13 -13.44
C TYR A 170 2.61 2.03 -12.28
N GLU A 171 3.89 1.96 -11.92
CA GLU A 171 4.46 2.81 -10.88
C GLU A 171 4.33 4.30 -11.20
N ALA A 172 4.67 4.68 -12.43
CA ALA A 172 4.58 6.05 -12.87
C ALA A 172 3.14 6.56 -12.78
N PHE A 173 2.15 5.70 -13.06
CA PHE A 173 0.74 6.01 -12.95
C PHE A 173 0.28 6.20 -11.50
N VAL A 174 0.69 5.30 -10.61
CA VAL A 174 0.39 5.40 -9.16
C VAL A 174 1.04 6.66 -8.56
N ARG A 175 2.29 6.96 -8.91
CA ARG A 175 2.97 8.19 -8.46
C ARG A 175 2.25 9.45 -8.95
N ALA A 176 1.80 9.46 -10.20
CA ALA A 176 1.05 10.58 -10.74
C ALA A 176 -0.28 10.79 -10.00
N ARG A 177 -1.03 9.71 -9.71
CA ARG A 177 -2.28 9.78 -8.92
C ARG A 177 -2.06 10.24 -7.49
N LEU A 178 -0.97 9.78 -6.86
CA LEU A 178 -0.63 10.19 -5.50
C LEU A 178 -0.32 11.70 -5.44
N LYS A 179 0.42 12.20 -6.44
CA LYS A 179 0.76 13.63 -6.55
C LYS A 179 -0.45 14.52 -6.83
N THR A 180 -1.47 13.99 -7.50
CA THR A 180 -2.72 14.71 -7.78
C THR A 180 -3.79 14.55 -6.69
N GLY A 181 -3.54 13.74 -5.66
CA GLY A 181 -4.47 13.51 -4.55
C GLY A 181 -5.66 12.61 -4.90
N GLU A 182 -5.54 11.79 -5.95
CA GLU A 182 -6.60 10.89 -6.38
C GLU A 182 -6.61 9.57 -5.59
N SER A 183 -7.80 8.99 -5.42
CA SER A 183 -7.95 7.69 -4.77
C SER A 183 -7.25 6.58 -5.56
N LEU A 184 -6.51 5.73 -4.84
CA LEU A 184 -5.85 4.52 -5.34
C LEU A 184 -6.75 3.28 -5.25
N GLU A 185 -7.98 3.44 -4.78
CA GLU A 185 -8.90 2.34 -4.53
C GLU A 185 -9.26 1.61 -5.82
N GLY A 186 -8.99 0.30 -5.86
CA GLY A 186 -9.29 -0.55 -7.01
C GLY A 186 -8.29 -0.49 -8.18
N ILE A 187 -7.18 0.25 -8.04
CA ILE A 187 -6.07 0.22 -8.99
C ILE A 187 -5.12 -0.90 -8.56
N THR A 188 -5.28 -2.07 -9.16
CA THR A 188 -4.37 -3.20 -8.98
C THR A 188 -3.52 -3.40 -10.24
N PRO A 189 -2.32 -3.99 -10.12
CA PRO A 189 -1.49 -4.29 -11.28
C PRO A 189 -2.23 -5.15 -12.31
N GLU A 190 -3.07 -6.10 -11.90
CA GLU A 190 -3.81 -6.95 -12.86
C GLU A 190 -4.81 -6.14 -13.70
N ARG A 191 -5.54 -5.21 -13.07
CA ARG A 191 -6.51 -4.34 -13.77
C ARG A 191 -5.82 -3.34 -14.69
N PHE A 192 -4.68 -2.83 -14.28
CA PHE A 192 -3.87 -1.94 -15.10
C PHE A 192 -3.31 -2.67 -16.32
N GLN A 193 -2.76 -3.88 -16.13
CA GLN A 193 -2.30 -4.74 -17.22
C GLN A 193 -3.44 -5.09 -18.19
N ALA A 194 -4.62 -5.45 -17.68
CA ALA A 194 -5.78 -5.72 -18.53
C ALA A 194 -6.17 -4.51 -19.39
N THR A 195 -6.09 -3.30 -18.82
CA THR A 195 -6.36 -2.05 -19.54
C THR A 195 -5.35 -1.81 -20.66
N LEU A 196 -4.06 -2.02 -20.39
CA LEU A 196 -3.00 -1.90 -21.39
C LEU A 196 -3.14 -2.96 -22.49
N ALA A 197 -3.39 -4.22 -22.13
CA ALA A 197 -3.58 -5.32 -23.07
C ALA A 197 -4.76 -5.06 -24.03
N GLN A 198 -5.79 -4.36 -23.57
CA GLN A 198 -6.93 -3.97 -24.40
C GLN A 198 -6.63 -2.74 -25.29
N LYS A 199 -5.93 -1.73 -24.77
CA LYS A 199 -5.71 -0.43 -25.46
C LYS A 199 -4.54 -0.46 -26.44
N ILE A 200 -3.43 -1.13 -26.11
CA ILE A 200 -2.23 -1.22 -26.95
C ILE A 200 -2.53 -1.74 -28.38
N PRO A 201 -3.26 -2.87 -28.59
CA PRO A 201 -3.53 -3.36 -29.94
C PRO A 201 -4.42 -2.41 -30.76
N ILE A 202 -5.34 -1.70 -30.10
CA ILE A 202 -6.18 -0.68 -30.75
C ILE A 202 -5.31 0.46 -31.25
N VAL A 203 -4.40 0.98 -30.40
CA VAL A 203 -3.47 2.06 -30.76
C VAL A 203 -2.54 1.61 -31.90
N LYS A 204 -2.00 0.39 -31.85
CA LYS A 204 -1.17 -0.17 -32.93
C LYS A 204 -1.90 -0.19 -34.27
N LYS A 205 -3.17 -0.58 -34.29
CA LYS A 205 -4.01 -0.63 -35.50
C LYS A 205 -4.40 0.77 -36.01
N THR A 206 -4.67 1.71 -35.10
CA THR A 206 -5.07 3.07 -35.47
C THR A 206 -3.91 3.89 -36.02
N TYR A 207 -2.69 3.70 -35.48
CA TYR A 207 -1.50 4.45 -35.86
C TYR A 207 -0.53 3.67 -36.77
N ASP A 208 -0.92 2.47 -37.21
CA ASP A 208 -0.13 1.55 -38.03
C ASP A 208 1.33 1.44 -37.57
N CYS A 209 1.52 1.04 -36.30
CA CYS A 209 2.82 1.03 -35.64
C CYS A 209 3.10 -0.29 -34.92
N ASN A 210 4.35 -0.74 -34.97
CA ASN A 210 4.80 -2.00 -34.37
C ASN A 210 5.08 -1.87 -32.86
N GLU A 211 5.47 -0.67 -32.41
CA GLU A 211 5.85 -0.40 -31.03
C GLU A 211 5.11 0.83 -30.48
N VAL A 212 4.68 0.76 -29.23
CA VAL A 212 3.93 1.83 -28.55
C VAL A 212 4.58 2.08 -27.20
N GLU A 213 5.05 3.30 -27.00
CA GLU A 213 5.62 3.76 -25.73
C GLU A 213 4.51 4.27 -24.82
N ILE A 214 4.47 3.78 -23.58
CA ILE A 214 3.47 4.17 -22.58
C ILE A 214 4.03 5.31 -21.75
N LYS A 215 3.38 6.47 -21.77
CA LYS A 215 3.74 7.65 -20.97
C LYS A 215 2.60 8.04 -20.04
N ILE A 216 2.94 8.51 -18.86
CA ILE A 216 1.96 9.00 -17.89
C ILE A 216 1.92 10.51 -18.00
N ALA A 217 0.76 11.05 -18.35
CA ALA A 217 0.53 12.48 -18.49
C ALA A 217 -0.44 12.98 -17.42
N ILE A 218 -0.15 14.16 -16.87
CA ILE A 218 -1.06 14.84 -15.94
C ILE A 218 -1.85 15.85 -16.77
N LYS A 219 -3.15 15.62 -16.94
CA LYS A 219 -4.06 16.51 -17.68
C LYS A 219 -5.22 16.90 -16.77
N ASP A 220 -5.48 18.20 -16.64
CA ASP A 220 -6.54 18.75 -15.77
C ASP A 220 -6.41 18.30 -14.31
N GLY A 221 -5.16 18.19 -13.83
CA GLY A 221 -4.87 17.70 -12.49
C GLY A 221 -5.18 16.21 -12.28
N LYS A 222 -5.39 15.44 -13.36
CA LYS A 222 -5.63 13.99 -13.31
C LYS A 222 -4.54 13.21 -14.00
N ALA A 223 -4.11 12.11 -13.39
CA ALA A 223 -3.16 11.20 -14.00
C ALA A 223 -3.84 10.36 -15.10
N THR A 224 -3.28 10.39 -16.31
CA THR A 224 -3.84 9.72 -17.49
C THR A 224 -2.76 8.94 -18.25
N LEU A 225 -3.18 7.85 -18.91
CA LEU A 225 -2.31 7.05 -19.77
C LEU A 225 -2.26 7.67 -21.17
N SER A 226 -1.06 8.02 -21.62
CA SER A 226 -0.78 8.47 -22.97
C SER A 226 0.03 7.40 -23.71
N PHE A 227 -0.35 7.11 -24.95
CA PHE A 227 0.31 6.12 -25.79
C PHE A 227 0.97 6.84 -26.95
N VAL A 228 2.31 6.80 -27.03
CA VAL A 228 3.08 7.42 -28.09
C VAL A 228 3.54 6.33 -29.06
N PRO A 229 3.02 6.29 -30.31
CA PRO A 229 3.45 5.31 -31.29
C PRO A 229 4.92 5.55 -31.68
N ARG A 230 5.75 4.50 -31.63
CA ARG A 230 7.10 4.52 -32.22
C ARG A 230 7.03 3.84 -33.58
N LYS A 231 7.43 4.57 -34.62
CA LYS A 231 7.68 3.98 -35.94
C LYS A 231 9.05 3.34 -35.90
N THR A 232 9.10 2.04 -36.14
CA THR A 232 10.31 1.34 -36.52
C THR A 232 10.53 1.67 -38.00
N GLU A 233 11.60 2.42 -38.31
CA GLU A 233 12.08 2.58 -39.70
C GLU A 233 12.56 1.23 -40.26
#